data_AF-A0A9P5EMI8-F1
#
_entry.id   AF-A0A9P5EMI8-F1
#
_cell.length_a   1.000
_cell.length_b   1.000
_cell.length_c   1.000
_cell.angle_alpha   90.00
_cell.angle_beta   90.00
_cell.angle_gamma   90.00
#
_symmetry.space_group_name_H-M   'P 1'
#
loop_
_entity.id
_entity.type
_entity.pdbx_description
1 polymer ?
#
loop_
_entity_poly.entity_id
_entity_poly.type
_entity_poly.pdbx_seq_one_letter_code
_entity_poly.pdbx_strand_id
1 'polypeptide(L)'
;MEASSTAASTIALFEKLEKLFQIIKDINNLPNAIHRVGDSFPIVLDVVKVVRDEPNTKLPGYVNAFLELCNNQAKRIGYIFNAIRKAMKQRSEDRNWSTFVDFYREKVREAGKVEALMESILQKLRNLAVTQIFKSLDEAKPAIDKMTGAIKALKDAEPPLPDSDFNESAA
;
A
#
# COMPACT_ATOMS: atom_id res chain seq x y z
N MET A 1 -17.24 -8.81 -11.88
CA MET A 1 -15.84 -8.97 -12.32
C MET A 1 -15.31 -10.22 -11.62
N GLU A 2 -14.66 -11.14 -12.33
CA GLU A 2 -14.15 -12.38 -11.74
C GLU A 2 -12.94 -12.09 -10.83
N ALA A 3 -12.83 -12.77 -9.70
CA ALA A 3 -11.78 -12.50 -8.70
C ALA A 3 -10.36 -12.62 -9.27
N SER A 4 -10.12 -13.55 -10.20
CA SER A 4 -8.83 -13.69 -10.89
C SER A 4 -8.47 -12.47 -11.76
N SER A 5 -9.46 -11.89 -12.44
CA SER A 5 -9.26 -10.65 -13.23
C SER A 5 -8.96 -9.44 -12.34
N THR A 6 -9.66 -9.35 -11.20
CA THR A 6 -9.41 -8.29 -10.22
C THR A 6 -8.04 -8.46 -9.57
N ALA A 7 -7.63 -9.69 -9.27
CA ALA A 7 -6.30 -10.00 -8.73
C ALA A 7 -5.18 -9.65 -9.72
N ALA A 8 -5.34 -9.96 -11.02
CA ALA A 8 -4.40 -9.53 -12.05
C ALA A 8 -4.29 -7.99 -12.12
N SER A 9 -5.42 -7.29 -12.02
CA SER A 9 -5.44 -5.82 -11.98
C SER A 9 -4.74 -5.27 -10.72
N THR A 10 -4.92 -5.93 -9.57
CA THR A 10 -4.23 -5.59 -8.32
C THR A 10 -2.72 -5.78 -8.44
N ILE A 11 -2.27 -6.90 -9.00
CA ILE A 11 -0.85 -7.16 -9.26
C ILE A 11 -0.25 -6.06 -10.12
N ALA A 12 -0.87 -5.72 -11.25
CA ALA A 12 -0.38 -4.67 -12.13
C ALA A 12 -0.28 -3.29 -11.45
N LEU A 13 -1.22 -2.97 -10.54
CA LEU A 13 -1.17 -1.74 -9.75
C LEU A 13 0.02 -1.75 -8.78
N PHE A 14 0.24 -2.85 -8.06
CA PHE A 14 1.34 -2.95 -7.11
C PHE A 14 2.73 -2.98 -7.78
N GLU A 15 2.87 -3.64 -8.93
CA GLU A 15 4.10 -3.57 -9.74
C GLU A 15 4.39 -2.12 -10.20
N LYS A 16 3.34 -1.36 -10.53
CA LYS A 16 3.47 0.06 -10.85
C LYS A 16 3.86 0.88 -9.62
N LEU A 17 3.29 0.58 -8.45
CA LEU A 17 3.65 1.25 -7.19
C LEU A 17 5.09 0.98 -6.80
N GLU A 18 5.56 -0.26 -6.95
CA GLU A 18 6.95 -0.63 -6.72
C GLU A 18 7.88 0.21 -7.60
N LYS A 19 7.60 0.31 -8.90
CA LYS A 19 8.37 1.18 -9.82
C LYS A 19 8.35 2.65 -9.39
N LEU A 20 7.23 3.16 -8.89
CA LEU A 20 7.15 4.53 -8.37
C LEU A 20 7.98 4.69 -7.10
N PHE A 21 7.92 3.72 -6.19
CA PHE A 21 8.69 3.72 -4.95
C PHE A 21 10.19 3.64 -5.22
N GLN A 22 10.63 2.81 -6.17
CA GLN A 22 12.04 2.75 -6.58
C GLN A 22 12.58 4.09 -7.07
N ILE A 23 11.72 5.01 -7.53
CA ILE A 23 12.12 6.36 -7.92
C ILE A 23 12.16 7.30 -6.70
N ILE A 24 11.16 7.24 -5.82
CA ILE A 24 11.06 8.19 -4.69
C ILE A 24 11.92 7.79 -3.49
N LYS A 25 12.34 6.52 -3.37
CA LYS A 25 13.19 6.04 -2.27
C LYS A 25 14.56 6.70 -2.23
N ASP A 26 14.99 7.32 -3.34
CA ASP A 26 16.25 8.03 -3.48
C ASP A 26 16.18 9.47 -2.93
N ILE A 27 15.03 9.88 -2.37
CA ILE A 27 14.90 11.14 -1.64
C ILE A 27 15.68 11.05 -0.32
N ASN A 28 16.59 12.00 -0.11
CA ASN A 28 17.36 12.11 1.12
C ASN A 28 16.43 12.41 2.30
N ASN A 29 16.63 11.71 3.41
CA ASN A 29 15.82 11.82 4.63
C ASN A 29 14.33 11.51 4.41
N LEU A 30 14.00 10.62 3.46
CA LEU A 30 12.64 10.15 3.29
C LEU A 30 12.15 9.48 4.59
N PRO A 31 10.96 9.84 5.10
CA PRO A 31 10.45 9.27 6.34
C PRO A 31 10.37 7.75 6.32
N ASN A 32 10.79 7.13 7.42
CA ASN A 32 10.83 5.67 7.55
C ASN A 32 9.44 5.03 7.32
N ALA A 33 8.35 5.68 7.71
CA ALA A 33 6.99 5.20 7.42
C ALA A 33 6.73 5.01 5.91
N ILE A 34 7.28 5.87 5.04
CA ILE A 34 7.15 5.72 3.58
C ILE A 34 7.99 4.54 3.09
N HIS A 35 9.17 4.30 3.67
CA HIS A 35 9.95 3.09 3.40
C HIS A 35 9.17 1.82 3.78
N ARG A 36 8.52 1.80 4.96
CA ARG A 36 7.68 0.67 5.39
C ARG A 36 6.51 0.39 4.45
N VAL A 37 5.93 1.42 3.84
CA VAL A 37 4.91 1.24 2.79
C VAL A 37 5.51 0.53 1.58
N GLY A 38 6.69 0.94 1.11
CA GLY A 38 7.39 0.28 0.00
C GLY A 38 7.77 -1.17 0.30
N ASP A 39 8.30 -1.44 1.49
CA ASP A 39 8.66 -2.79 1.96
C ASP A 39 7.44 -3.73 2.03
N SER A 40 6.23 -3.18 2.12
CA SER A 40 4.99 -3.94 2.20
C SER A 40 4.47 -4.38 0.81
N PHE A 41 4.91 -3.79 -0.29
CA PHE A 41 4.41 -4.13 -1.62
C PHE A 41 4.63 -5.59 -2.02
N PRO A 42 5.82 -6.19 -1.82
CA PRO A 42 6.03 -7.59 -2.13
C PRO A 42 5.14 -8.53 -1.30
N ILE A 43 4.85 -8.16 -0.05
CA ILE A 43 3.97 -8.93 0.84
C ILE A 43 2.54 -8.97 0.28
N VAL A 44 2.04 -7.83 -0.21
CA VAL A 44 0.72 -7.77 -0.87
C VAL A 44 0.72 -8.61 -2.15
N LEU A 45 1.75 -8.47 -2.99
CA LEU A 45 1.86 -9.22 -4.25
C LEU A 45 1.85 -10.73 -4.02
N ASP A 46 2.57 -11.23 -3.02
CA ASP A 46 2.61 -12.65 -2.69
C ASP A 46 1.21 -13.20 -2.39
N VAL A 47 0.43 -12.50 -1.56
CA VAL A 47 -0.93 -12.95 -1.19
C VAL A 47 -1.88 -12.87 -2.39
N VAL A 48 -1.83 -11.79 -3.16
CA VAL A 48 -2.73 -11.60 -4.32
C VAL A 48 -2.45 -12.61 -5.43
N LYS A 49 -1.19 -13.04 -5.61
CA LYS A 49 -0.84 -14.12 -6.54
C LYS A 49 -1.50 -15.45 -6.16
N VAL A 50 -1.56 -15.78 -4.87
CA VAL A 50 -2.29 -16.98 -4.42
C VAL A 50 -3.77 -16.90 -4.82
N VAL A 51 -4.41 -15.72 -4.65
CA VAL A 51 -5.80 -15.52 -5.06
C VAL A 51 -5.99 -15.65 -6.57
N ARG A 52 -5.05 -15.15 -7.38
CA ARG A 52 -5.11 -15.25 -8.85
C ARG A 52 -4.97 -16.69 -9.32
N ASP A 53 -4.06 -17.43 -8.71
CA ASP A 53 -3.64 -18.78 -9.12
C ASP A 53 -4.48 -19.89 -8.46
N GLU A 54 -5.42 -19.53 -7.58
CA GLU A 54 -6.32 -20.46 -6.91
C GLU A 54 -7.18 -21.20 -7.95
N PRO A 55 -7.07 -22.53 -8.06
CA PRO A 55 -7.79 -23.32 -9.07
C PRO A 55 -9.30 -23.45 -8.79
N ASN A 56 -9.77 -23.03 -7.60
CA ASN A 56 -11.19 -23.03 -7.25
C ASN A 56 -11.96 -21.95 -8.01
N THR A 57 -12.86 -22.38 -8.90
CA THR A 57 -13.68 -21.53 -9.77
C THR A 57 -14.72 -20.65 -9.05
N LYS A 58 -14.82 -20.72 -7.72
CA LYS A 58 -15.73 -19.88 -6.92
C LYS A 58 -15.05 -19.42 -5.64
N LEU A 59 -14.07 -18.53 -5.78
CA LEU A 59 -13.71 -17.65 -4.68
C LEU A 59 -14.98 -16.94 -4.19
N PRO A 60 -15.20 -16.84 -2.86
CA PRO A 60 -16.36 -16.14 -2.34
C PRO A 60 -16.49 -14.74 -2.91
N GLY A 61 -17.73 -14.26 -3.13
CA GLY A 61 -17.96 -12.94 -3.71
C GLY A 61 -17.30 -11.77 -2.95
N TYR A 62 -17.07 -11.95 -1.64
CA TYR A 62 -16.37 -10.97 -0.81
C TYR A 62 -14.87 -10.83 -1.17
N VAL A 63 -14.24 -11.85 -1.75
CA VAL A 63 -12.82 -11.81 -2.16
C VAL A 63 -12.63 -10.73 -3.21
N ASN A 64 -13.54 -10.66 -4.18
CA ASN A 64 -13.52 -9.62 -5.20
C ASN A 64 -13.66 -8.21 -4.58
N ALA A 65 -14.59 -8.03 -3.63
CA ALA A 65 -14.76 -6.76 -2.94
C ALA A 65 -13.50 -6.33 -2.16
N PHE A 66 -12.77 -7.28 -1.56
CA PHE A 66 -11.50 -6.98 -0.90
C PHE A 66 -10.41 -6.57 -1.90
N LEU A 67 -10.30 -7.26 -3.03
CA LEU A 67 -9.34 -6.89 -4.08
C LEU A 67 -9.66 -5.51 -4.68
N GLU A 68 -10.94 -5.18 -4.85
CA GLU A 68 -11.38 -3.84 -5.27
C GLU A 68 -11.00 -2.76 -4.25
N LEU A 69 -11.16 -3.05 -2.95
CA LEU A 69 -10.71 -2.16 -1.88
C LEU A 69 -9.18 -1.97 -1.93
N CYS A 70 -8.42 -3.05 -2.10
CA CYS A 70 -6.97 -2.99 -2.27
C CYS A 70 -6.59 -2.11 -3.47
N ASN A 71 -7.30 -2.27 -4.60
CA ASN A 71 -7.09 -1.45 -5.80
C ASN A 71 -7.35 0.03 -5.54
N ASN A 72 -8.43 0.36 -4.82
CA ASN A 72 -8.77 1.74 -4.51
C ASN A 72 -7.74 2.39 -3.59
N GLN A 73 -7.27 1.67 -2.57
CA GLN A 73 -6.21 2.16 -1.67
C GLN A 73 -4.85 2.26 -2.38
N ALA A 74 -4.50 1.28 -3.21
CA ALA A 74 -3.29 1.31 -4.04
C ALA A 74 -3.27 2.49 -5.01
N LYS A 75 -4.41 2.80 -5.65
CA LYS A 75 -4.54 3.99 -6.52
C LYS A 75 -4.28 5.30 -5.76
N ARG A 76 -4.74 5.40 -4.51
CA ARG A 76 -4.50 6.57 -3.63
C ARG A 76 -3.02 6.70 -3.26
N ILE A 77 -2.36 5.61 -2.89
CA ILE A 77 -0.90 5.60 -2.68
C ILE A 77 -0.18 6.04 -3.96
N GLY A 78 -0.59 5.49 -5.11
CA GLY A 78 -0.01 5.81 -6.41
C GLY A 78 -0.22 7.27 -6.83
N TYR A 79 -1.34 7.87 -6.46
CA TYR A 79 -1.60 9.31 -6.66
C TYR A 79 -0.57 10.16 -5.92
N ILE A 80 -0.35 9.88 -4.63
CA ILE A 80 0.63 10.60 -3.79
C ILE A 80 2.05 10.38 -4.32
N PHE A 81 2.48 9.13 -4.54
CA PHE A 81 3.84 8.83 -5.01
C PHE A 81 4.13 9.42 -6.39
N ASN A 82 3.12 9.45 -7.27
CA ASN A 82 3.26 10.06 -8.59
C ASN A 82 3.38 11.59 -8.51
N ALA A 83 2.74 12.24 -7.53
CA ALA A 83 2.90 13.67 -7.30
C ALA A 83 4.33 14.00 -6.88
N ILE A 84 4.89 13.25 -5.92
CA ILE A 84 6.30 13.37 -5.50
C ILE A 84 7.22 13.16 -6.71
N ARG A 85 7.03 12.08 -7.48
CA ARG A 85 7.81 11.82 -8.69
C ARG A 85 7.78 12.98 -9.69
N LYS A 86 6.61 13.59 -9.90
CA LYS A 86 6.48 14.76 -10.80
C LYS A 86 7.24 15.96 -10.25
N ALA A 87 7.15 16.23 -8.95
CA ALA A 87 7.91 17.29 -8.30
C ALA A 87 9.43 17.06 -8.41
N MET A 88 9.91 15.81 -8.26
CA MET A 88 11.32 15.45 -8.46
C MET A 88 11.83 15.75 -9.88
N LYS A 89 10.98 15.57 -10.91
CA LYS A 89 11.35 15.89 -12.30
C LYS A 89 11.46 17.40 -12.54
N GLN A 90 10.69 18.20 -11.81
CA GLN A 90 10.70 19.67 -11.90
C GLN A 90 11.82 20.29 -11.07
N ARG A 91 12.20 19.65 -9.95
CA ARG A 91 13.22 20.12 -9.00
C ARG A 91 14.39 19.13 -9.00
N SER A 92 15.24 19.18 -10.03
CA SER A 92 16.28 18.16 -10.26
C SER A 92 17.43 18.19 -9.24
N GLU A 93 17.70 19.34 -8.62
CA GLU A 93 18.94 19.57 -7.86
C GLU A 93 18.80 19.29 -6.36
N ASP A 94 17.62 19.50 -5.76
CA ASP A 94 17.37 19.21 -4.35
C ASP A 94 16.46 17.99 -4.18
N ARG A 95 17.06 16.93 -3.62
CA ARG A 95 16.43 15.64 -3.35
C ARG A 95 16.12 15.44 -1.87
N ASN A 96 16.14 16.48 -1.04
CA ASN A 96 15.77 16.38 0.37
C ASN A 96 14.25 16.27 0.57
N TRP A 97 13.80 15.45 1.52
CA TRP A 97 12.40 15.33 1.90
C TRP A 97 11.73 16.67 2.24
N SER A 98 12.45 17.59 2.87
CA SER A 98 11.95 18.94 3.19
C SER A 98 11.40 19.68 1.97
N THR A 99 11.90 19.36 0.78
CA THR A 99 11.50 20.00 -0.48
C THR A 99 10.21 19.42 -1.07
N PHE A 100 9.81 18.23 -0.60
CA PHE A 100 8.61 17.52 -1.06
C PHE A 100 7.51 17.45 0.01
N VAL A 101 7.80 17.81 1.26
CA VAL A 101 6.86 17.64 2.39
C VAL A 101 5.54 18.37 2.18
N ASP A 102 5.54 19.56 1.58
CA ASP A 102 4.32 20.32 1.32
C ASP A 102 3.46 19.69 0.23
N PHE A 103 4.10 19.20 -0.85
CA PHE A 103 3.40 18.43 -1.90
C PHE A 103 2.83 17.13 -1.34
N TYR A 104 3.57 16.44 -0.48
CA TYR A 104 3.07 15.27 0.21
C TYR A 104 1.86 15.63 1.07
N ARG A 105 1.95 16.67 1.92
CA ARG A 105 0.87 17.14 2.78
C ARG A 105 -0.42 17.41 2.02
N GLU A 106 -0.35 18.18 0.93
CA GLU A 106 -1.50 18.47 0.07
C GLU A 106 -2.18 17.18 -0.41
N LYS A 107 -1.40 16.25 -0.95
CA LYS A 107 -1.95 15.02 -1.56
C LYS A 107 -2.44 14.01 -0.53
N VAL A 108 -1.86 14.01 0.65
CA VAL A 108 -2.27 13.10 1.74
C VAL A 108 -3.55 13.62 2.40
N ARG A 109 -3.79 14.95 2.43
CA ARG A 109 -5.10 15.51 2.83
C ARG A 109 -6.23 15.06 1.91
N GLU A 110 -5.97 14.96 0.60
CA GLU A 110 -6.97 14.51 -0.38
C GLU A 110 -7.19 12.99 -0.35
N ALA A 111 -6.12 12.20 -0.23
CA ALA A 111 -6.15 10.76 -0.47
C ALA A 111 -6.07 9.90 0.81
N GLY A 112 -5.66 10.48 1.94
CA GLY A 112 -5.36 9.81 3.19
C GLY A 112 -3.89 9.39 3.32
N LYS A 113 -3.45 9.20 4.57
CA LYS A 113 -2.08 8.79 4.97
C LYS A 113 -1.64 7.49 4.27
N VAL A 114 -0.46 7.49 3.63
CA VAL A 114 0.02 6.31 2.88
C VAL A 114 0.25 5.10 3.78
N GLU A 115 0.72 5.34 5.01
CA GLU A 115 0.92 4.33 6.03
C GLU A 115 -0.41 3.73 6.50
N ALA A 116 -1.45 4.55 6.69
CA ALA A 116 -2.78 4.07 7.07
C ALA A 116 -3.47 3.32 5.92
N LEU A 117 -3.29 3.79 4.68
CA LEU A 117 -3.78 3.11 3.49
C LEU A 117 -3.14 1.72 3.37
N MET A 118 -1.81 1.62 3.51
CA MET A 118 -1.11 0.33 3.46
C MET A 118 -1.48 -0.58 4.63
N GLU A 119 -1.57 -0.04 5.84
CA GLU A 119 -1.99 -0.79 7.02
C GLU A 119 -3.37 -1.43 6.78
N SER A 120 -4.32 -0.66 6.26
CA SER A 120 -5.65 -1.17 5.92
C SER A 120 -5.58 -2.30 4.89
N ILE A 121 -4.76 -2.18 3.84
CA ILE A 121 -4.57 -3.26 2.85
C ILE A 121 -4.07 -4.53 3.55
N LEU A 122 -3.00 -4.42 4.33
CA LEU A 122 -2.39 -5.56 5.02
C LEU A 122 -3.35 -6.22 6.02
N GLN A 123 -4.12 -5.44 6.78
CA GLN A 123 -5.13 -5.97 7.70
C GLN A 123 -6.20 -6.78 6.96
N LYS A 124 -6.68 -6.29 5.82
CA LYS A 124 -7.70 -6.97 5.02
C LYS A 124 -7.16 -8.28 4.42
N LEU A 125 -5.95 -8.24 3.85
CA LEU A 125 -5.29 -9.43 3.32
C LEU A 125 -4.99 -10.46 4.41
N ARG A 126 -4.61 -10.03 5.62
CA ARG A 126 -4.42 -10.92 6.76
C ARG A 126 -5.71 -11.64 7.14
N ASN A 127 -6.81 -10.89 7.24
CA ASN A 127 -8.11 -11.49 7.55
C ASN A 127 -8.56 -12.46 6.45
N LEU A 128 -8.26 -12.14 5.19
CA LEU A 128 -8.55 -12.98 4.04
C LEU A 128 -7.70 -14.28 4.05
N ALA A 129 -6.43 -14.18 4.44
CA ALA A 129 -5.53 -15.33 4.58
C ALA A 129 -5.95 -16.28 5.70
N VAL A 130 -6.42 -15.74 6.84
CA VAL A 130 -6.96 -16.54 7.96
C VAL A 130 -8.22 -17.29 7.54
N THR A 131 -9.02 -16.69 6.65
CA THR A 131 -10.36 -17.21 6.38
C THR A 131 -10.36 -18.24 5.26
N GLN A 132 -9.88 -17.94 4.04
CA GLN A 132 -10.27 -18.77 2.87
C GLN A 132 -9.36 -18.74 1.62
N ILE A 133 -8.15 -18.14 1.63
CA ILE A 133 -7.25 -18.22 0.45
C ILE A 133 -6.35 -19.45 0.47
N PHE A 134 -5.85 -19.82 1.64
CA PHE A 134 -4.91 -20.93 1.78
C PHE A 134 -5.65 -22.22 2.09
N LYS A 135 -5.08 -23.37 1.67
CA LYS A 135 -5.73 -24.68 1.89
C LYS A 135 -5.72 -25.09 3.37
N SER A 136 -4.78 -24.54 4.14
CA SER A 136 -4.66 -24.76 5.57
C SER A 136 -4.12 -23.54 6.29
N LEU A 137 -4.33 -23.48 7.61
CA LEU A 137 -3.74 -22.46 8.46
C LEU A 137 -2.20 -22.53 8.45
N ASP A 138 -1.63 -23.72 8.34
CA ASP A 138 -0.16 -23.90 8.27
C ASP A 138 0.43 -23.29 7.00
N GLU A 139 -0.28 -23.41 5.86
CA GLU A 139 0.08 -22.72 4.62
C GLU A 139 -0.11 -21.19 4.72
N ALA A 140 -1.13 -20.74 5.44
CA ALA A 140 -1.41 -19.32 5.62
C ALA A 140 -0.44 -18.62 6.59
N LYS A 141 0.09 -19.36 7.56
CA LYS A 141 0.85 -18.83 8.71
C LYS A 141 2.02 -17.94 8.31
N PRO A 142 2.89 -18.31 7.36
CA PRO A 142 4.01 -17.46 6.95
C PRO A 142 3.54 -16.11 6.38
N ALA A 143 2.44 -16.10 5.61
CA ALA A 143 1.87 -14.87 5.06
C ALA A 143 1.25 -14.00 6.16
N ILE A 144 0.51 -14.62 7.09
CA ILE A 144 -0.09 -13.94 8.26
C ILE A 144 0.99 -13.29 9.12
N ASP A 145 2.09 -14.00 9.40
CA ASP A 145 3.19 -13.52 10.23
C ASP A 145 3.91 -12.35 9.54
N LYS A 146 4.19 -12.44 8.23
CA LYS A 146 4.76 -11.33 7.43
C LYS A 146 3.86 -10.09 7.46
N MET A 147 2.56 -10.26 7.22
CA MET A 147 1.60 -9.14 7.25
C MET A 147 1.49 -8.52 8.65
N THR A 148 1.50 -9.34 9.70
CA THR A 148 1.46 -8.86 11.09
C THR A 148 2.72 -8.06 11.43
N GLY A 149 3.90 -8.53 11.00
CA GLY A 149 5.15 -7.80 11.14
C GLY A 149 5.13 -6.46 10.40
N ALA A 150 4.64 -6.42 9.16
CA ALA A 150 4.53 -5.19 8.38
C ALA A 150 3.54 -4.19 8.98
N ILE A 151 2.38 -4.64 9.45
CA ILE A 151 1.41 -3.80 10.18
C ILE A 151 2.07 -3.19 11.42
N LYS A 152 2.80 -3.99 12.21
CA LYS A 152 3.51 -3.49 13.38
C LYS A 152 4.57 -2.45 13.00
N ALA A 153 5.38 -2.74 11.98
CA ALA A 153 6.42 -1.83 11.50
C ALA A 153 5.85 -0.48 11.00
N LEU A 154 4.66 -0.48 10.40
CA LEU A 154 3.96 0.75 10.01
C LEU A 154 3.48 1.55 11.22
N LYS A 155 2.93 0.89 12.24
CA LYS A 155 2.45 1.54 13.47
C LYS A 155 3.57 2.12 14.32
N ASP A 156 4.69 1.41 14.38
CA ASP A 156 5.85 1.81 15.17
C ASP A 156 6.69 2.88 14.46
N ALA A 157 6.46 3.13 13.16
CA ALA A 157 7.16 4.15 12.41
C ALA A 157 6.60 5.54 12.73
N GLU A 158 7.52 6.51 12.89
CA GLU A 158 7.14 7.91 13.03
C GLU A 158 6.36 8.37 11.78
N PRO A 159 5.15 8.94 11.93
CA PRO A 159 4.35 9.43 10.82
C PRO A 159 5.11 10.51 10.03
N PRO A 160 5.01 10.54 8.69
CA PRO A 160 5.65 11.58 7.88
C PRO A 160 5.11 12.99 8.18
N LEU A 161 3.90 13.07 8.73
CA LEU A 161 3.20 14.29 9.11
C LEU A 161 2.39 14.06 10.41
N PRO A 162 2.32 15.06 11.32
CA PRO A 162 1.50 14.99 12.53
C PRO A 162 0.00 14.92 12.21
N ASP A 163 -0.81 14.41 13.15
CA ASP A 163 -2.27 14.34 12.99
C ASP A 163 -2.94 15.71 12.80
N SER A 164 -2.34 16.77 13.36
CA SER A 164 -2.83 18.15 13.21
C SER A 164 -2.89 18.60 11.74
N ASP A 165 -2.04 18.06 10.87
CA ASP A 165 -2.05 18.39 9.44
C ASP A 165 -3.28 17.88 8.69
N PHE A 166 -4.13 17.09 9.36
CA PHE A 166 -5.32 16.47 8.79
C PHE A 166 -6.63 17.01 9.40
N ASN A 167 -6.55 17.87 10.41
CA ASN A 167 -7.70 18.39 11.16
C ASN A 167 -8.21 19.78 10.71
N GLU A 168 -7.81 20.29 9.55
CA GLU A 168 -8.24 21.62 9.05
C GLU A 168 -9.63 21.65 8.38
N SER A 169 -10.46 20.61 8.57
CA SER A 169 -11.87 20.64 8.17
C SER A 169 -12.79 20.56 9.40
N ALA A 170 -12.70 21.57 10.26
CA ALA A 170 -13.72 21.92 11.25
C ALA A 170 -13.55 23.38 11.69
N ALA A 171 -13.67 24.31 10.73
CA ALA A 171 -13.92 25.73 10.99
C ALA A 171 -14.84 26.27 9.89
#